data_AF-A0A7C0XGR2-F1
#
_entry.id   AF-A0A7C0XGR2-F1
#
_cell.length_a   1.000
_cell.length_b   1.000
_cell.length_c   1.000
_cell.angle_alpha   90.00
_cell.angle_beta   90.00
_cell.angle_gamma   90.00
#
_symmetry.space_group_name_H-M   'P 1'
#
loop_
_entity.id
_entity.type
_entity.pdbx_description
1 polymer ?
#
loop_
_entity_poly.entity_id
_entity_poly.type
_entity_poly.pdbx_seq_one_letter_code
_entity_poly.pdbx_strand_id
1 'polypeptide(L)'
;MQNVEEILIECAKIYNRVWREKLKGRDWDEISTSEEYAIDEEALDKIREYLEEEVGLSPDDYEFCTVYCNCSEIPFPRDEERIGLAAMAGRGVDCPGLKIKVNGEEYSVCLCCGR
;
A
#
# COMPACT_ATOMS: atom_id res chain seq x y z
N MET A 1 -12.78 5.87 16.60
CA MET A 1 -12.41 5.64 15.19
C MET A 1 -10.98 6.15 15.06
N GLN A 2 -10.04 5.29 14.64
CA GLN A 2 -8.67 5.72 14.30
C GLN A 2 -8.73 6.80 13.21
N ASN A 3 -7.69 7.63 13.10
CA ASN A 3 -7.59 8.60 12.01
C ASN A 3 -7.49 7.84 10.67
N VAL A 4 -8.30 8.19 9.67
CA VAL A 4 -8.29 7.53 8.35
C VAL A 4 -6.90 7.59 7.71
N GLU A 5 -6.15 8.66 7.93
CA GLU A 5 -4.77 8.77 7.47
C GLU A 5 -3.86 7.72 8.12
N GLU A 6 -4.04 7.44 9.42
CA GLU A 6 -3.27 6.41 10.12
C GLU A 6 -3.60 5.01 9.61
N ILE A 7 -4.89 4.74 9.33
CA ILE A 7 -5.35 3.48 8.73
C ILE A 7 -4.70 3.28 7.35
N LEU A 8 -4.75 4.31 6.49
CA LEU A 8 -4.17 4.25 5.15
C LEU A 8 -2.64 4.05 5.17
N ILE A 9 -1.95 4.72 6.09
CA ILE A 9 -0.50 4.54 6.29
C ILE A 9 -0.20 3.12 6.77
N GLU A 10 -1.02 2.56 7.67
CA GLU A 10 -0.84 1.19 8.15
C GLU A 10 -1.05 0.16 7.04
N CYS A 11 -2.05 0.36 6.16
CA CYS A 11 -2.21 -0.47 4.95
C CYS A 11 -0.96 -0.46 4.06
N ALA A 12 -0.35 0.71 3.84
CA ALA A 12 0.89 0.82 3.09
C ALA A 12 2.07 0.11 3.79
N LYS A 13 2.12 0.13 5.13
CA LYS A 13 3.13 -0.64 5.90
C LYS A 13 2.94 -2.14 5.76
N ILE A 14 1.71 -2.64 5.85
CA ILE A 14 1.39 -4.06 5.64
C ILE A 14 1.90 -4.49 4.25
N TYR A 15 1.56 -3.70 3.21
CA TYR A 15 2.00 -3.96 1.85
C TYR A 15 3.52 -4.08 1.73
N ASN A 16 4.25 -3.08 2.23
CA ASN A 16 5.72 -3.07 2.19
C ASN A 16 6.36 -4.17 3.06
N ARG A 17 5.73 -4.57 4.18
CA ARG A 17 6.22 -5.67 5.02
C ARG A 17 6.16 -7.00 4.28
N VAL A 18 5.03 -7.31 3.64
CA VAL A 18 4.88 -8.52 2.83
C VAL A 18 5.93 -8.55 1.72
N TRP A 19 6.08 -7.46 0.98
CA TRP A 19 7.07 -7.36 -0.09
C TRP A 19 8.51 -7.57 0.41
N ARG A 20 8.92 -6.96 1.53
CA ARG A 20 10.25 -7.18 2.12
C ARG A 20 10.46 -8.63 2.55
N GLU A 21 9.47 -9.23 3.21
CA GLU A 21 9.52 -10.63 3.67
C GLU A 21 9.67 -11.62 2.51
N LYS A 22 9.11 -11.31 1.34
CA LYS A 22 9.15 -12.16 0.15
C LYS A 22 10.42 -11.96 -0.67
N LEU A 23 10.86 -10.72 -0.86
CA LEU A 23 12.09 -10.44 -1.59
C LEU A 23 13.33 -10.95 -0.86
N LYS A 24 13.36 -10.92 0.49
CA LYS A 24 14.48 -11.43 1.30
C LYS A 24 15.87 -10.91 0.86
N GLY A 25 15.92 -9.69 0.35
CA GLY A 25 17.15 -9.06 -0.15
C GLY A 25 17.44 -9.26 -1.64
N ARG A 26 16.53 -9.87 -2.40
CA ARG A 26 16.50 -9.80 -3.88
C ARG A 26 16.03 -8.43 -4.34
N ASP A 27 16.55 -7.98 -5.47
CA ASP A 27 16.01 -6.83 -6.18
C ASP A 27 14.64 -7.19 -6.81
N TRP A 28 13.78 -6.19 -6.94
CA TRP A 28 12.45 -6.36 -7.55
C TRP A 28 12.54 -6.88 -9.00
N ASP A 29 13.55 -6.45 -9.75
CA ASP A 29 13.79 -6.91 -11.13
C ASP A 29 14.21 -8.41 -11.22
N GLU A 30 14.49 -9.06 -10.08
CA GLU A 30 14.87 -10.47 -10.02
C GLU A 30 13.68 -11.41 -9.83
N ILE A 31 12.45 -10.91 -9.71
CA ILE A 31 11.26 -11.73 -9.56
C ILE A 31 10.49 -11.90 -10.87
N SER A 32 9.83 -13.04 -11.01
CA SER A 32 8.92 -13.25 -12.14
C SER A 32 7.63 -12.47 -11.96
N THR A 33 6.97 -12.13 -13.06
CA THR A 33 5.62 -11.53 -13.03
C THR A 33 4.61 -12.39 -12.24
N SER A 34 4.70 -13.72 -12.33
CA SER A 34 3.85 -14.61 -11.53
C SER A 34 4.14 -14.53 -10.03
N GLU A 35 5.40 -14.28 -9.65
CA GLU A 35 5.80 -14.11 -8.26
C GLU A 35 5.33 -12.75 -7.74
N GLU A 36 5.49 -11.68 -8.54
CA GLU A 36 4.93 -10.36 -8.26
C GLU A 36 3.42 -10.42 -7.98
N TYR A 37 2.62 -11.03 -8.86
CA TYR A 37 1.18 -11.17 -8.64
C TYR A 37 0.84 -11.94 -7.36
N ALA A 38 1.58 -12.99 -7.02
CA ALA A 38 1.35 -13.76 -5.81
C ALA A 38 1.69 -12.96 -4.54
N ILE A 39 2.76 -12.15 -4.57
CA ILE A 39 3.12 -11.26 -3.47
C ILE A 39 2.06 -10.17 -3.30
N ASP A 40 1.60 -9.59 -4.39
CA ASP A 40 0.54 -8.58 -4.37
C ASP A 40 -0.76 -9.15 -3.80
N GLU A 41 -1.21 -10.31 -4.28
CA GLU A 41 -2.44 -10.95 -3.77
C GLU A 41 -2.35 -11.19 -2.26
N GLU A 42 -1.24 -11.73 -1.76
CA GLU A 42 -1.01 -11.91 -0.32
C GLU A 42 -1.01 -10.59 0.45
N ALA A 43 -0.40 -9.54 -0.11
CA ALA A 43 -0.37 -8.22 0.51
C ALA A 43 -1.77 -7.60 0.60
N LEU A 44 -2.56 -7.73 -0.46
CA LEU A 44 -3.94 -7.24 -0.48
C LEU A 44 -4.84 -8.03 0.48
N ASP A 45 -4.68 -9.35 0.57
CA ASP A 45 -5.41 -10.19 1.54
C ASP A 45 -5.15 -9.75 2.99
N LYS A 46 -3.88 -9.51 3.35
CA LYS A 46 -3.56 -9.00 4.71
C LYS A 46 -4.13 -7.61 4.98
N ILE A 47 -4.22 -6.76 3.96
CA ILE A 47 -4.87 -5.45 4.11
C ILE A 47 -6.37 -5.63 4.32
N ARG A 48 -7.04 -6.54 3.61
CA ARG A 48 -8.47 -6.83 3.83
C ARG A 48 -8.72 -7.31 5.26
N GLU A 49 -7.93 -8.27 5.73
CA GLU A 49 -8.00 -8.79 7.10
C GLU A 49 -7.86 -7.65 8.12
N TYR A 50 -6.86 -6.78 7.97
CA TYR A 50 -6.69 -5.60 8.83
C TYR A 50 -7.90 -4.66 8.80
N LEU A 51 -8.39 -4.31 7.61
CA LEU A 51 -9.52 -3.37 7.46
C LEU A 51 -10.82 -3.94 8.03
N GLU A 52 -11.10 -5.23 7.83
CA GLU A 52 -12.35 -5.87 8.23
C GLU A 52 -12.33 -6.31 9.70
N GLU A 53 -11.23 -6.90 10.18
CA GLU A 53 -11.16 -7.50 11.51
C GLU A 53 -10.65 -6.54 12.58
N GLU A 54 -9.69 -5.67 12.26
CA GLU A 54 -9.11 -4.73 13.23
C GLU A 54 -9.76 -3.34 13.19
N VAL A 55 -10.01 -2.81 11.99
CA VAL A 55 -10.61 -1.47 11.82
C VAL A 55 -12.14 -1.54 11.84
N GLY A 56 -12.73 -2.60 11.30
CA GLY A 56 -14.18 -2.81 11.22
C GLY A 56 -14.86 -2.11 10.04
N LEU A 57 -14.16 -1.95 8.91
CA LEU A 57 -14.71 -1.42 7.66
C LEU A 57 -15.43 -2.50 6.86
N SER A 58 -16.53 -2.15 6.20
CA SER A 58 -17.21 -3.03 5.25
C SER A 58 -16.38 -3.13 3.95
N PRO A 59 -16.43 -4.26 3.22
CA PRO A 59 -15.91 -4.35 1.85
C PRO A 59 -16.44 -3.27 0.89
N ASP A 60 -17.61 -2.69 1.17
CA ASP A 60 -18.19 -1.59 0.38
C ASP A 60 -17.56 -0.22 0.69
N ASP A 61 -16.86 -0.09 1.82
CA ASP A 61 -16.25 1.15 2.29
C ASP A 61 -14.82 1.34 1.75
N TYR A 62 -14.26 0.37 1.04
CA TYR A 62 -12.90 0.48 0.52
C TYR A 62 -12.73 -0.17 -0.87
N GLU A 63 -11.72 0.28 -1.61
CA GLU A 63 -11.43 -0.19 -2.96
C GLU A 63 -9.91 -0.20 -3.20
N PHE A 64 -9.38 -1.35 -3.63
CA PHE A 64 -8.03 -1.42 -4.19
C PHE A 64 -8.05 -0.90 -5.62
N CYS A 65 -7.19 0.05 -5.93
CA CYS A 65 -7.18 0.72 -7.21
C CYS A 65 -5.76 1.11 -7.62
N THR A 66 -5.62 1.63 -8.83
CA THR A 66 -4.40 2.31 -9.25
C THR A 66 -4.48 3.78 -8.86
N VAL A 67 -3.46 4.30 -8.19
CA VAL A 67 -3.31 5.72 -7.86
C VAL A 67 -2.12 6.33 -8.58
N TYR A 68 -2.24 7.60 -8.95
CA TYR A 68 -1.14 8.34 -9.55
C TYR A 68 -0.25 8.91 -8.45
N CYS A 69 1.00 8.44 -8.36
CA CYS A 69 1.92 8.82 -7.31
C CYS A 69 3.31 9.19 -7.86
N ASN A 70 3.98 10.15 -7.22
CA ASN A 70 5.35 10.56 -7.59
C ASN A 70 6.42 9.70 -6.90
N CYS A 71 6.11 8.47 -6.49
CA CYS A 71 7.04 7.63 -5.76
C CYS A 71 8.03 6.85 -6.65
N SER A 72 8.18 7.23 -7.93
CA SER A 72 9.02 6.52 -8.91
C SER A 72 10.52 6.50 -8.59
N GLU A 73 11.01 7.37 -7.71
CA GLU A 73 12.43 7.43 -7.34
C GLU A 73 12.74 6.86 -5.94
N ILE A 74 11.75 6.35 -5.20
CA ILE A 74 12.04 5.78 -3.89
C ILE A 74 12.20 4.27 -3.99
N PRO A 75 13.24 3.70 -3.37
CA PRO A 75 13.38 2.26 -3.26
C PRO A 75 12.11 1.63 -2.72
N PHE A 76 11.59 0.68 -3.48
CA PHE A 76 10.50 -0.18 -3.07
C PHE A 76 11.04 -1.61 -2.98
N PRO A 77 10.66 -2.38 -1.94
CA PRO A 77 9.83 -1.99 -0.79
C PRO A 77 10.60 -1.19 0.28
N ARG A 78 9.86 -0.48 1.15
CA ARG A 78 10.38 0.43 2.18
C ARG A 78 10.29 -0.15 3.58
N ASP A 79 11.16 0.37 4.45
CA ASP A 79 11.01 0.19 5.89
C ASP A 79 9.81 0.97 6.46
N GLU A 80 9.22 0.43 7.52
CA GLU A 80 7.99 0.96 8.11
C GLU A 80 8.14 2.40 8.60
N GLU A 81 9.31 2.76 9.14
CA GLU A 81 9.61 4.13 9.56
C GLU A 81 9.73 5.12 8.39
N ARG A 82 9.82 4.64 7.15
CA ARG A 82 9.96 5.46 5.93
C ARG A 82 8.66 5.63 5.15
N ILE A 83 7.58 5.00 5.59
CA ILE A 83 6.26 5.08 4.96
C ILE A 83 5.52 6.32 5.49
N GLY A 84 4.87 7.06 4.60
CA GLY A 84 4.29 8.37 4.90
C GLY A 84 5.30 9.53 4.87
N LEU A 85 6.61 9.25 4.84
CA LEU A 85 7.65 10.27 4.71
C LEU A 85 7.77 10.79 3.26
N ALA A 86 7.86 12.11 3.12
CA ALA A 86 7.82 12.82 1.84
C ALA A 86 8.92 12.33 0.90
N ALA A 87 8.52 11.92 -0.29
CA ALA A 87 9.41 11.78 -1.42
C ALA A 87 9.14 12.91 -2.40
N MET A 88 10.06 13.87 -2.47
CA MET A 88 9.93 15.07 -3.28
C MET A 88 10.94 15.01 -4.43
N ALA A 89 10.65 14.15 -5.40
CA ALA A 89 11.14 14.21 -6.80
C ALA A 89 10.63 12.95 -7.51
N GLY A 90 9.90 13.12 -8.61
CA GLY A 90 9.43 11.99 -9.41
C GLY A 90 8.50 12.43 -10.53
N ARG A 91 8.51 11.68 -11.64
CA ARG A 91 7.42 11.72 -12.63
C ARG A 91 6.32 10.84 -12.07
N GLY A 92 5.09 11.33 -12.03
CA GLY A 92 4.00 10.53 -11.49
C GLY A 92 3.81 9.27 -12.32
N VAL A 93 3.67 8.16 -11.60
CA VAL A 93 3.54 6.80 -12.11
C VAL A 93 2.28 6.17 -11.53
N ASP A 94 1.76 5.20 -12.25
CA ASP A 94 0.67 4.37 -11.78
C ASP A 94 1.21 3.41 -10.71
N CYS A 95 0.61 3.45 -9.53
CA CYS A 95 1.00 2.64 -8.38
C CYS A 95 -0.20 1.93 -7.77
N PRO A 96 0.01 0.78 -7.11
CA PRO A 96 -1.02 0.14 -6.31
C PRO A 96 -1.45 1.09 -5.19
N GLY A 97 -2.75 1.23 -5.02
CA GLY A 97 -3.35 2.13 -4.06
C GLY A 97 -4.61 1.57 -3.42
N LEU A 98 -5.03 2.25 -2.37
CA LEU A 98 -6.24 1.95 -1.62
C LEU A 98 -7.05 3.23 -1.48
N LYS A 99 -8.36 3.12 -1.67
CA LYS A 99 -9.33 4.15 -1.36
C LYS A 99 -10.22 3.69 -0.22
N ILE A 100 -10.53 4.57 0.72
CA ILE A 100 -11.50 4.35 1.79
C ILE A 100 -12.53 5.47 1.75
N LYS A 101 -13.80 5.12 1.88
CA LYS A 101 -14.95 6.03 1.94
C LYS A 101 -15.47 6.08 3.36
N VAL A 102 -15.43 7.24 3.99
CA VAL A 102 -15.95 7.46 5.35
C VAL A 102 -16.83 8.70 5.34
N ASN A 103 -18.07 8.59 5.82
CA ASN A 103 -19.03 9.70 5.89
C ASN A 103 -19.25 10.44 4.55
N GLY A 104 -19.11 9.75 3.41
CA GLY A 104 -19.26 10.35 2.08
C GLY A 104 -18.01 11.06 1.55
N GLU A 105 -16.92 11.08 2.30
CA GLU A 105 -15.61 11.56 1.86
C GLU A 105 -14.73 10.38 1.42
N GLU A 106 -13.96 10.57 0.35
CA GLU A 106 -13.04 9.57 -0.19
C GLU A 106 -11.60 9.97 0.15
N TYR A 107 -10.86 9.03 0.71
CA TYR A 107 -9.46 9.16 1.05
C TYR A 107 -8.68 8.11 0.26
N SER A 108 -7.50 8.47 -0.26
CA SER A 108 -6.68 7.56 -1.04
C SER A 108 -5.24 7.54 -0.56
N VAL A 109 -4.56 6.43 -0.83
CA VAL A 109 -3.14 6.24 -0.52
C VAL A 109 -2.48 5.37 -1.57
N CYS A 110 -1.22 5.67 -1.90
CA CYS A 110 -0.30 4.79 -2.59
C CYS A 110 0.27 3.77 -1.60
N LEU A 111 0.04 2.48 -1.85
CA LEU A 111 0.49 1.40 -0.98
C LEU A 111 2.01 1.26 -0.96
N CYS A 112 2.73 1.73 -1.99
CA CYS A 112 4.19 1.72 -2.01
C CYS A 112 4.81 2.73 -1.03
N CYS A 113 4.17 3.89 -0.80
CA CYS A 113 4.79 4.98 -0.04
C CYS A 113 3.95 5.60 1.09
N GLY A 114 2.68 5.22 1.23
CA GLY A 114 1.78 5.73 2.26
C GLY A 114 1.36 7.18 2.04
N ARG A 115 1.23 7.63 0.78
CA ARG A 115 0.86 9.01 0.39
C ARG A 115 -0.24 9.08 -0.65
#